data_AF-A0A3P7IYX2-F1
#
_entry.id   AF-A0A3P7IYX2-F1
#
_cell.length_a   1.000
_cell.length_b   1.000
_cell.length_c   1.000
_cell.angle_alpha   90.00
_cell.angle_beta   90.00
_cell.angle_gamma   90.00
#
_symmetry.space_group_name_H-M   'P 1'
#
loop_
_entity.id
_entity.type
_entity.pdbx_description
1 polymer ?
#
loop_
_entity_poly.entity_id
_entity_poly.type
_entity_poly.pdbx_seq_one_letter_code
_entity_poly.pdbx_strand_id
1 'polypeptide(L)'
;MSSRYYQVAQDAMDSGPRGHEEGREAADDGTLIIRGEKVPSRNVGGVGFVVHLSIVHLVDSHEIISPRLAILRLRPLHQKAFTIINCYSPTSAADDPKLNAFHENLEEVIRKEKSFYRFTRG
;
A
#
# COMPACT_ATOMS: atom_id res chain seq x y z
N MET A 1 13.09 -17.20 5.33
CA MET A 1 12.62 -15.80 5.23
C MET A 1 11.53 -15.62 6.29
N SER A 2 11.92 -15.41 7.55
CA SER A 2 11.11 -15.81 8.70
C SER A 2 11.01 -14.70 9.75
N SER A 3 9.78 -14.46 10.22
CA SER A 3 9.33 -13.67 11.39
C SER A 3 9.85 -12.23 11.57
N ARG A 4 11.18 -12.02 11.50
CA ARG A 4 11.84 -10.74 11.72
C ARG A 4 11.45 -9.67 10.69
N TYR A 5 11.27 -10.05 9.42
CA TYR A 5 10.80 -9.13 8.38
C TYR A 5 9.39 -8.63 8.67
N TYR A 6 8.49 -9.51 9.14
CA TYR A 6 7.13 -9.13 9.51
C TYR A 6 7.11 -8.22 10.74
N GLN A 7 7.96 -8.48 11.73
CA GLN A 7 8.07 -7.61 12.91
C GLN A 7 8.58 -6.22 12.53
N VAL A 8 9.64 -6.14 11.72
CA VAL A 8 10.16 -4.87 11.20
C VAL A 8 9.12 -4.12 10.38
N ALA A 9 8.33 -4.82 9.55
CA ALA A 9 7.25 -4.21 8.79
C ALA A 9 6.12 -3.70 9.69
N GLN A 10 5.79 -4.42 10.76
CA GLN A 10 4.76 -4.02 11.73
C GLN A 10 5.22 -2.79 12.54
N ASP A 11 6.42 -2.83 13.09
CA ASP A 11 7.04 -1.76 13.87
C ASP A 11 7.24 -0.51 13.00
N ALA A 12 7.67 -0.70 11.74
CA ALA A 12 7.67 0.34 10.72
C ALA A 12 6.26 0.91 10.62
N MET A 13 5.25 0.15 10.18
CA MET A 13 3.86 0.62 9.98
C MET A 13 3.18 1.24 11.22
N ASP A 14 3.64 0.90 12.43
CA ASP A 14 3.12 1.44 13.70
C ASP A 14 3.85 2.71 14.18
N SER A 15 5.13 2.89 13.84
CA SER A 15 5.96 4.06 14.21
C SER A 15 5.64 5.35 13.45
N GLY A 16 4.35 5.58 13.14
CA GLY A 16 3.83 6.57 12.18
C GLY A 16 4.52 7.93 12.16
N PRO A 17 4.50 8.62 11.00
CA PRO A 17 5.12 9.93 10.86
C PRO A 17 4.58 10.90 11.93
N ARG A 18 5.44 11.83 12.38
CA ARG A 18 5.03 12.94 13.25
C ARG A 18 4.15 13.91 12.44
N GLY A 19 2.91 13.54 12.13
CA GLY A 19 1.98 14.39 11.38
C GLY A 19 0.88 13.65 10.60
N HIS A 20 -0.08 14.42 10.08
CA HIS A 20 -1.25 14.01 9.29
C HIS A 20 -0.95 13.95 7.78
N GLU A 21 0.20 13.42 7.36
CA GLU A 21 0.59 13.40 5.94
C GLU A 21 1.02 12.00 5.48
N GLU A 22 0.85 11.74 4.17
CA GLU A 22 1.41 10.57 3.50
C GLU A 22 2.94 10.54 3.68
N GLY A 23 3.47 9.40 4.11
CA GLY A 23 4.87 9.26 4.47
C GLY A 23 5.61 8.33 3.53
N ARG A 24 6.73 8.82 2.96
CA ARG A 24 7.71 8.00 2.25
C ARG A 24 9.07 8.16 2.92
N GLU A 25 9.56 7.10 3.55
CA GLU A 25 10.83 7.10 4.28
C GLU A 25 11.70 5.90 3.89
N ALA A 26 13.01 6.06 4.01
CA ALA A 26 13.95 4.96 3.94
C ALA A 26 14.38 4.58 5.36
N ALA A 27 14.25 3.31 5.71
CA ALA A 27 14.79 2.77 6.95
C ALA A 27 16.32 2.69 6.88
N ASP A 28 16.97 2.51 8.04
CA ASP A 28 18.43 2.43 8.15
C ASP A 28 19.05 1.28 7.33
N ASP A 29 18.27 0.23 7.05
CA ASP A 29 18.70 -0.91 6.22
C ASP A 29 18.46 -0.70 4.72
N GLY A 30 18.00 0.48 4.30
CA GLY A 30 17.70 0.83 2.93
C GLY A 30 16.32 0.34 2.43
N THR A 31 15.51 -0.28 3.29
CA THR A 31 14.12 -0.62 2.98
C THR A 31 13.29 0.65 2.79
N LEU A 32 12.50 0.70 1.73
CA LEU A 32 11.57 1.80 1.49
C LEU A 32 10.23 1.50 2.16
N ILE A 33 9.76 2.44 2.98
CA ILE A 33 8.47 2.39 3.64
C ILE A 33 7.58 3.47 3.03
N ILE A 34 6.44 3.04 2.52
CA ILE A 34 5.39 3.92 1.96
C ILE A 34 4.15 3.73 2.82
N ARG A 35 3.59 4.82 3.32
CA ARG A 35 2.46 4.77 4.25
C ARG A 35 1.39 5.79 3.91
N GLY A 36 0.17 5.30 3.76
CA GLY A 36 -1.00 6.16 3.71
C GLY A 36 -1.31 6.78 5.07
N GLU A 37 -2.14 7.83 5.04
CA GLU A 37 -2.57 8.53 6.24
C GLU A 37 -3.23 7.57 7.25
N LYS A 38 -2.82 7.68 8.52
CA LYS A 38 -3.45 6.98 9.64
C LYS A 38 -4.44 7.94 10.30
N VAL A 39 -5.73 7.58 10.32
CA VAL A 39 -6.74 8.41 11.00
C VAL A 39 -6.61 8.18 12.51
N PRO A 40 -6.22 9.18 13.34
CA PRO A 40 -5.79 8.95 14.73
C PRO A 40 -6.85 8.34 15.66
N SER A 41 -8.14 8.50 15.31
CA SER A 41 -9.29 8.05 16.10
C SER A 41 -9.96 6.77 15.58
N ARG A 42 -9.45 6.20 14.49
CA ARG A 42 -10.04 5.01 13.86
C ARG A 42 -8.95 3.97 13.60
N ASN A 43 -9.30 2.69 13.73
CA ASN A 43 -8.49 1.59 13.17
C ASN A 43 -8.65 1.53 11.63
N VAL A 44 -8.65 2.69 10.97
CA VAL A 44 -8.89 2.88 9.54
C VAL A 44 -7.79 3.79 9.02
N GLY A 45 -7.17 3.36 7.93
CA GLY A 45 -5.86 3.86 7.52
C GLY A 45 -4.76 2.87 7.92
N GLY A 46 -3.64 2.89 7.20
CA GLY A 46 -2.58 1.88 7.33
C GLY A 46 -2.41 0.96 6.11
N VAL A 47 -2.96 1.32 4.95
CA VAL A 47 -2.40 0.78 3.70
C VAL A 47 -1.01 1.36 3.49
N GLY A 48 -0.12 0.52 2.96
CA GLY A 48 1.26 0.91 2.73
C GLY A 48 2.05 -0.25 2.14
N PHE A 49 3.32 0.01 1.89
CA PHE A 49 4.24 -0.96 1.34
C PHE A 49 5.56 -0.91 2.11
N VAL A 50 6.10 -2.08 2.42
CA VAL A 50 7.47 -2.24 2.89
C VAL A 50 8.22 -2.93 1.78
N VAL A 51 9.08 -2.16 1.10
CA VAL A 51 9.78 -2.58 -0.11
C VAL A 51 11.24 -2.78 0.22
N HIS A 52 11.65 -4.05 0.26
CA HIS A 52 13.02 -4.44 0.55
C HIS A 52 14.02 -3.79 -0.42
N LEU A 53 15.21 -3.44 0.10
CA LEU A 53 16.30 -2.79 -0.65
C LEU A 53 16.64 -3.49 -1.97
N SER A 54 16.53 -4.83 -2.02
CA SER A 54 16.82 -5.60 -3.25
C SER A 54 15.90 -5.29 -4.43
N ILE A 55 14.73 -4.70 -4.20
CA ILE A 55 13.76 -4.35 -5.26
C ILE A 55 13.34 -2.89 -5.25
N VAL A 56 13.85 -2.06 -4.33
CA VAL A 56 13.49 -0.63 -4.23
C VAL A 56 13.80 0.14 -5.51
N HIS A 57 14.88 -0.24 -6.20
CA HIS A 57 15.29 0.36 -7.47
C HIS A 57 14.32 0.07 -8.63
N LEU A 58 13.39 -0.89 -8.45
CA LEU A 58 12.34 -1.19 -9.43
C LEU A 58 11.08 -0.35 -9.21
N VAL A 59 10.99 0.40 -8.10
CA VAL A 59 9.82 1.24 -7.78
C VAL A 59 9.75 2.42 -8.74
N ASP A 60 8.73 2.40 -9.58
CA ASP A 60 8.44 3.45 -10.56
C ASP A 60 7.58 4.55 -9.93
N SER A 61 6.46 4.16 -9.31
CA SER A 61 5.56 5.07 -8.62
C SER A 61 4.70 4.35 -7.59
N HIS A 62 4.03 5.13 -6.75
CA HIS A 62 3.06 4.67 -5.77
C HIS A 62 1.93 5.69 -5.66
N GLU A 63 0.78 5.25 -5.13
CA GLU A 63 -0.39 6.09 -4.96
C GLU A 63 -1.25 5.56 -3.81
N ILE A 64 -1.64 6.43 -2.88
CA ILE A 64 -2.62 6.12 -1.84
C ILE A 64 -3.96 6.71 -2.27
N ILE A 65 -4.89 5.86 -2.70
CA ILE A 65 -6.17 6.30 -3.28
C ILE A 65 -7.20 6.54 -2.18
N SER A 66 -7.16 5.72 -1.13
CA SER A 66 -7.99 5.89 0.05
C SER A 66 -7.29 5.26 1.26
N PRO A 67 -7.80 5.47 2.50
CA PRO A 67 -7.27 4.80 3.69
C PRO A 67 -7.26 3.24 3.61
N ARG A 68 -7.96 2.66 2.62
CA ARG A 68 -8.10 1.22 2.40
C ARG A 68 -7.57 0.72 1.06
N LEU A 69 -6.98 1.58 0.23
CA LEU A 69 -6.55 1.22 -1.13
C LEU A 69 -5.29 1.98 -1.52
N ALA A 70 -4.24 1.24 -1.86
CA ALA A 70 -2.95 1.76 -2.29
C ALA A 70 -2.40 0.95 -3.46
N ILE A 71 -1.59 1.60 -4.29
CA ILE A 71 -0.97 1.03 -5.48
C ILE A 71 0.54 1.22 -5.39
N LEU A 72 1.29 0.16 -5.72
CA LEU A 72 2.72 0.20 -5.98
C LEU A 72 2.99 -0.29 -7.41
N ARG A 73 3.64 0.54 -8.21
CA ARG A 73 3.97 0.25 -9.60
C ARG A 73 5.47 -0.02 -9.70
N LEU A 74 5.82 -1.19 -10.24
CA LEU A 74 7.19 -1.63 -10.42
C LEU A 74 7.52 -1.75 -11.91
N ARG A 75 8.67 -1.22 -12.32
CA ARG A 75 9.12 -1.20 -13.72
C ARG A 75 10.57 -1.66 -13.86
N PRO A 76 10.80 -2.98 -14.00
CA PRO A 76 12.12 -3.48 -14.35
C PRO A 76 12.51 -3.08 -15.78
N LEU A 77 13.78 -2.74 -16.00
CA LEU A 77 14.28 -2.21 -17.29
C LEU A 77 14.02 -3.13 -18.50
N HIS A 78 14.08 -4.45 -18.29
CA HIS A 78 14.01 -5.46 -19.36
C HIS A 78 12.80 -6.40 -19.22
N GLN A 79 11.82 -6.07 -18.38
CA GLN A 79 10.64 -6.90 -18.15
C GLN A 79 9.36 -6.07 -18.18
N LYS A 80 8.20 -6.73 -18.27
CA LYS A 80 6.91 -6.05 -18.23
C LYS A 80 6.69 -5.43 -16.85
N ALA A 81 6.15 -4.21 -16.84
CA ALA A 81 5.72 -3.56 -15.61
C ALA A 81 4.64 -4.39 -14.91
N PHE A 82 4.68 -4.40 -13.59
CA PHE A 82 3.64 -5.02 -12.78
C PHE A 82 3.21 -4.11 -11.64
N THR A 83 1.94 -4.25 -11.24
CA THR A 83 1.29 -3.39 -10.26
C THR A 83 0.83 -4.26 -9.09
N ILE A 84 1.17 -3.84 -7.88
CA ILE A 84 0.70 -4.44 -6.63
C ILE A 84 -0.38 -3.53 -6.07
N ILE A 85 -1.56 -4.09 -5.80
CA ILE A 85 -2.68 -3.36 -5.21
C ILE A 85 -2.83 -3.87 -3.78
N ASN A 86 -2.57 -3.01 -2.81
CA ASN A 86 -2.83 -3.29 -1.41
C ASN A 86 -4.20 -2.70 -1.05
N CYS A 87 -5.14 -3.55 -0.67
CA CYS A 87 -6.45 -3.11 -0.22
C CYS A 87 -6.95 -3.97 0.94
N TYR A 88 -7.93 -3.48 1.68
CA TYR A 88 -8.65 -4.34 2.62
C TYR A 88 -10.12 -3.97 2.64
N SER A 89 -10.98 -5.00 2.61
CA SER A 89 -12.42 -4.82 2.51
C SER A 89 -12.96 -4.00 3.69
N PRO A 90 -13.96 -3.13 3.49
CA PRO A 90 -14.75 -2.60 4.59
C PRO A 90 -15.36 -3.73 5.42
N THR A 91 -15.57 -3.46 6.70
CA THR A 91 -16.23 -4.41 7.62
C THR A 91 -17.71 -4.55 7.26
N SER A 92 -18.35 -5.67 7.62
CA SER A 92 -19.79 -5.86 7.43
C SER A 92 -20.67 -4.80 8.10
N ALA A 93 -20.15 -4.08 9.10
CA ALA A 93 -20.81 -2.96 9.76
C ALA A 93 -20.67 -1.60 9.04
N ALA A 94 -20.00 -1.57 7.87
CA ALA A 94 -19.89 -0.35 7.07
C ALA A 94 -21.26 0.02 6.46
N ASP A 95 -21.51 1.32 6.32
CA ASP A 95 -22.69 1.81 5.61
C ASP A 95 -22.52 1.63 4.09
N ASP A 96 -23.65 1.56 3.37
CA ASP A 96 -23.67 1.34 1.92
C ASP A 96 -22.83 2.37 1.15
N PRO A 97 -22.81 3.68 1.49
CA PRO A 97 -21.97 4.64 0.79
C PRO A 97 -20.47 4.33 0.89
N LYS A 98 -19.97 3.92 2.08
CA LYS A 98 -18.55 3.55 2.24
C LYS A 98 -18.22 2.26 1.51
N LEU A 99 -19.14 1.30 1.48
CA LEU A 99 -18.98 0.06 0.74
C LEU A 99 -18.88 0.34 -0.77
N ASN A 100 -19.84 1.10 -1.31
CA ASN A 100 -19.88 1.44 -2.72
C ASN A 100 -18.64 2.23 -3.14
N ALA A 101 -18.26 3.26 -2.38
CA ALA A 101 -17.05 4.03 -2.65
C ALA A 101 -15.79 3.16 -2.68
N PHE A 102 -15.68 2.13 -1.83
CA PHE A 102 -14.56 1.19 -1.88
C PHE A 102 -14.58 0.36 -3.17
N HIS A 103 -15.74 -0.20 -3.53
CA HIS A 103 -15.86 -1.04 -4.72
C HIS A 103 -15.63 -0.26 -6.02
N GLU A 104 -16.17 0.96 -6.13
CA GLU A 104 -15.97 1.84 -7.28
C GLU A 104 -14.50 2.21 -7.48
N ASN A 105 -13.82 2.61 -6.40
CA ASN A 105 -12.39 2.92 -6.44
C ASN A 105 -11.56 1.68 -6.85
N LEU A 106 -11.86 0.51 -6.28
CA LEU A 106 -11.15 -0.72 -6.62
C LEU A 106 -11.37 -1.13 -8.08
N GLU A 107 -12.61 -1.04 -8.58
CA GLU A 107 -12.94 -1.32 -9.98
C GLU A 107 -12.19 -0.37 -10.92
N GLU A 108 -12.17 0.92 -10.59
CA GLU A 108 -11.49 1.93 -11.38
C GLU A 108 -9.98 1.65 -11.48
N VAL A 109 -9.35 1.31 -10.36
CA VAL A 109 -7.93 0.90 -10.33
C VAL A 109 -7.69 -0.34 -11.17
N ILE A 110 -8.52 -1.37 -11.00
CA ILE A 110 -8.44 -2.62 -11.76
C ILE A 110 -8.56 -2.37 -13.26
N ARG A 111 -9.39 -1.41 -13.67
CA ARG A 111 -9.56 -1.03 -15.08
C ARG A 111 -8.40 -0.20 -15.62
N LYS A 112 -7.85 0.71 -14.81
CA LYS A 112 -6.74 1.61 -15.21
C LYS A 112 -5.40 0.86 -15.29
N GLU A 113 -5.13 -0.05 -14.36
CA GLU A 113 -3.83 -0.72 -14.24
C GLU A 113 -3.68 -1.83 -15.29
N LYS A 114 -2.76 -1.62 -16.24
CA LYS A 114 -2.51 -2.52 -17.40
C LYS A 114 -1.40 -3.56 -17.17
N SER A 115 -1.02 -3.78 -15.92
CA SER A 115 0.09 -4.65 -15.50
C SER A 115 -0.14 -6.14 -15.78
N PHE A 116 0.93 -6.87 -16.09
CA PHE A 116 0.89 -8.29 -16.49
C PHE A 116 0.58 -9.26 -15.34
N TYR A 117 0.99 -8.90 -14.12
CA TYR A 117 0.68 -9.64 -12.89
C TYR A 117 0.05 -8.67 -11.89
N ARG A 118 -1.06 -9.09 -11.28
CA ARG A 118 -1.79 -8.34 -10.27
C ARG A 118 -1.91 -9.20 -9.02
N PHE A 119 -1.42 -8.68 -7.89
CA PHE A 119 -1.58 -9.29 -6.58
C PHE A 119 -2.46 -8.39 -5.74
N THR A 120 -3.63 -8.88 -5.37
CA THR A 120 -4.57 -8.24 -4.44
C THR A 120 -4.61 -9.07 -3.17
N ARG A 121 -4.11 -8.52 -2.07
CA ARG A 121 -4.44 -9.04 -0.73
C ARG A 121 -5.67 -8.26 -0.27
N GLY A 122 -6.64 -8.97 0.33
CA GLY A 122 -7.88 -8.40 0.88
C GLY A 122 -8.11 -8.91 2.28
#